data_AF-A0AAD2HGK1-F1
#
_entry.id   AF-A0AAD2HGK1-F1
#
_cell.length_a   1.000
_cell.length_b   1.000
_cell.length_c   1.000
_cell.angle_alpha   90.00
_cell.angle_beta   90.00
_cell.angle_gamma   90.00
#
_symmetry.space_group_name_H-M   'P 1'
#
loop_
_entity.id
_entity.type
_entity.pdbx_description
1 polymer ?
#
loop_
_entity_poly.entity_id
_entity_poly.type
_entity_poly.pdbx_seq_one_letter_code
_entity_poly.pdbx_strand_id
1 'polypeptide(L)'
;ADFMYMAPPFMAYFAATSGNASLLQASYEQCGLYREVLLFGSNATTFSPVNSSATSGRWHHIVGPQSADLGLWSTGNGWAAAGMTRVLVTVMHAPIANSTGWAPAAISDLTAWIKEIIDGARASPLDNGLLRNYLDDTDSAVGFGETSGSALLASVVYRMVILAPTEFPAAIYVPWADALRSVLAKHVSRDGIAAPAVNPLSWLDPTPWITGSPEGQNFFVLLYAAWRDCIFSGLCKH
;
A
#
# COMPACT_ATOMS: atom_id res chain seq x y z
N ALA A 1 7.88 -1.41 -7.27
CA ALA A 1 6.69 -0.96 -6.51
C ALA A 1 7.06 0.17 -5.55
N ASP A 2 8.19 0.06 -4.87
CA ASP A 2 8.67 0.90 -3.77
C ASP A 2 8.74 2.39 -4.09
N PHE A 3 9.14 2.75 -5.32
CA PHE A 3 9.15 4.12 -5.85
C PHE A 3 7.87 4.88 -5.53
N MET A 4 6.72 4.19 -5.53
CA MET A 4 5.41 4.75 -5.29
C MET A 4 5.25 5.45 -3.94
N TYR A 5 5.97 5.00 -2.91
CA TYR A 5 5.94 5.68 -1.62
C TYR A 5 6.95 6.83 -1.53
N MET A 6 8.02 6.77 -2.32
CA MET A 6 9.17 7.66 -2.18
C MET A 6 8.98 8.96 -2.97
N ALA A 7 8.68 8.86 -4.27
CA ALA A 7 8.73 10.01 -5.18
C ALA A 7 7.36 10.66 -5.44
N PRO A 8 6.29 9.93 -5.85
CA PRO A 8 5.01 10.58 -6.14
C PRO A 8 4.43 11.37 -4.96
N PRO A 9 4.47 10.89 -3.70
CA PRO A 9 4.01 11.69 -2.56
C PRO A 9 4.82 12.97 -2.34
N PHE A 10 6.15 12.92 -2.53
CA PHE A 10 6.99 14.10 -2.45
C PHE A 10 6.63 15.11 -3.55
N MET A 11 6.51 14.66 -4.79
CA MET A 11 6.11 15.49 -5.92
C MET A 11 4.74 16.14 -5.68
N ALA A 12 3.76 15.37 -5.21
CA ALA A 12 2.42 15.86 -4.94
C ALA A 12 2.42 16.93 -3.84
N TYR A 13 3.11 16.67 -2.72
CA TYR A 13 3.19 17.63 -1.62
C TYR A 13 3.92 18.91 -2.06
N PHE A 14 5.05 18.78 -2.75
CA PHE A 14 5.78 19.93 -3.28
C PHE A 14 4.91 20.74 -4.25
N ALA A 15 4.18 20.08 -5.15
CA ALA A 15 3.25 20.71 -6.07
C ALA A 15 2.15 21.50 -5.34
N ALA A 16 1.57 20.93 -4.28
CA ALA A 16 0.56 21.61 -3.47
C ALA A 16 1.13 22.87 -2.78
N THR A 17 2.33 22.78 -2.21
CA THR A 17 2.98 23.93 -1.52
C THR A 17 3.48 25.00 -2.48
N SER A 18 3.78 24.66 -3.72
CA SER A 18 4.28 25.59 -4.74
C SER A 18 3.20 26.11 -5.69
N GLY A 19 1.94 25.66 -5.54
CA GLY A 19 0.84 26.05 -6.42
C GLY A 19 1.01 25.52 -7.85
N ASN A 20 1.65 24.37 -8.04
CA ASN A 20 1.97 23.82 -9.35
C ASN A 20 0.99 22.70 -9.77
N ALA A 21 -0.09 23.08 -10.46
CA ALA A 21 -1.12 22.13 -10.91
C ALA A 21 -0.56 21.00 -11.79
N SER A 22 0.34 21.33 -12.73
CA SER A 22 0.91 20.37 -13.67
C SER A 22 1.79 19.35 -12.98
N LEU A 23 2.56 19.75 -11.95
CA LEU A 23 3.35 18.80 -11.17
C LEU A 23 2.47 17.89 -10.31
N LEU A 24 1.37 18.41 -9.77
CA LEU A 24 0.41 17.59 -9.03
C LEU A 24 -0.24 16.55 -9.94
N GLN A 25 -0.62 16.95 -11.16
CA GLN A 25 -1.12 16.04 -12.19
C GLN A 25 -0.07 14.96 -12.53
N ALA A 26 1.18 15.37 -12.78
CA ALA A 26 2.26 14.43 -13.07
C ALA A 26 2.48 13.41 -11.94
N SER A 27 2.30 13.82 -10.68
CA SER A 27 2.40 12.92 -9.51
C SER A 27 1.34 11.83 -9.54
N TYR A 28 0.11 12.18 -9.91
CA TYR A 28 -0.98 11.23 -10.15
C TYR A 28 -0.68 10.33 -11.36
N GLU A 29 -0.25 10.89 -12.49
CA GLU A 29 0.06 10.14 -13.71
C GLU A 29 1.16 9.10 -13.51
N GLN A 30 2.19 9.41 -12.69
CA GLN A 30 3.20 8.43 -12.29
C GLN A 30 2.59 7.21 -11.59
N CYS A 31 1.53 7.39 -10.79
CA CYS A 31 0.85 6.26 -10.15
C CYS A 31 0.23 5.31 -11.18
N GLY A 32 -0.44 5.86 -12.20
CA GLY A 32 -1.04 5.09 -13.28
C GLY A 32 -0.01 4.35 -14.13
N LEU A 33 1.10 5.03 -14.46
CA LEU A 33 2.20 4.45 -15.25
C LEU A 33 2.87 3.27 -14.53
N TYR A 34 3.14 3.41 -13.23
CA TYR A 34 3.70 2.30 -12.45
C TYR A 34 2.71 1.15 -12.28
N ARG A 35 1.42 1.46 -12.07
CA ARG A 35 0.37 0.43 -12.03
C ARG A 35 0.35 -0.38 -13.31
N GLU A 36 0.37 0.25 -14.48
CA GLU A 36 0.28 -0.42 -15.77
C GLU A 36 1.37 -1.49 -15.93
N VAL A 37 2.60 -1.15 -15.54
CA VAL A 37 3.78 -2.03 -15.67
C VAL A 37 3.81 -3.10 -14.59
N LEU A 38 3.46 -2.76 -13.35
CA LEU A 38 3.67 -3.64 -12.20
C LEU A 38 2.45 -4.50 -11.86
N LEU A 39 1.25 -4.15 -12.31
CA LEU A 39 0.04 -4.94 -12.03
C LEU A 39 0.23 -6.38 -12.54
N PHE A 40 0.17 -7.34 -11.62
CA PHE A 40 0.28 -8.76 -11.94
C PHE A 40 -0.72 -9.13 -13.02
N GLY A 41 -0.34 -9.96 -14.00
CA GLY A 41 -1.23 -10.42 -15.07
C GLY A 41 -1.75 -9.32 -16.02
N SER A 42 -1.23 -8.09 -15.94
CA SER A 42 -1.52 -7.04 -16.91
C SER A 42 -1.11 -7.51 -18.32
N ASN A 43 -2.07 -7.53 -19.25
CA ASN A 43 -1.84 -7.89 -20.66
C ASN A 43 -1.67 -6.64 -21.56
N ALA A 44 -1.37 -5.48 -20.97
CA ALA A 44 -1.34 -4.22 -21.70
C ALA A 44 -0.14 -4.17 -22.66
N THR A 45 -0.42 -4.20 -23.98
CA THR A 45 0.53 -3.81 -25.04
C THR A 45 0.35 -2.36 -25.47
N THR A 46 -0.64 -1.65 -24.91
CA THR A 46 -0.99 -0.26 -25.17
C THR A 46 -1.35 0.48 -23.88
N PHE A 47 -0.86 1.72 -23.78
CA PHE A 47 -1.07 2.62 -22.64
C PHE A 47 -2.56 2.86 -22.38
N SER A 48 -3.01 2.55 -21.16
CA SER A 48 -4.35 2.94 -20.69
C SER A 48 -4.39 2.93 -19.15
N PRO A 49 -4.57 4.10 -18.51
CA PRO A 49 -4.73 4.19 -17.06
C PRO A 49 -6.03 3.50 -16.56
N VAL A 50 -6.91 3.09 -17.47
CA VAL A 50 -8.24 2.51 -17.20
C VAL A 50 -8.27 0.99 -17.44
N ASN A 51 -7.12 0.34 -17.67
CA ASN A 51 -7.12 -1.11 -17.89
C ASN A 51 -7.66 -1.85 -16.67
N SER A 52 -8.67 -2.69 -16.90
CA SER A 52 -9.32 -3.54 -15.90
C SER A 52 -8.38 -4.67 -15.47
N SER A 53 -8.16 -4.81 -14.15
CA SER A 53 -7.44 -5.95 -13.57
C SER A 53 -8.34 -7.19 -13.58
N ALA A 54 -8.03 -8.16 -14.45
CA ALA A 54 -8.56 -9.52 -14.32
C ALA A 54 -7.72 -10.37 -13.35
N THR A 55 -6.87 -9.74 -12.53
CA THR A 55 -5.58 -10.33 -12.12
C THR A 55 -5.29 -10.24 -10.62
N SER A 56 -6.33 -10.06 -9.82
CA SER A 56 -6.25 -10.02 -8.34
C SER A 56 -5.58 -8.77 -7.75
N GLY A 57 -5.39 -7.68 -8.51
CA GLY A 57 -5.01 -6.35 -8.00
C GLY A 57 -3.63 -6.19 -7.35
N ARG A 58 -2.87 -7.27 -7.17
CA ARG A 58 -1.50 -7.29 -6.61
C ARG A 58 -0.49 -6.87 -7.67
N TRP A 59 0.60 -6.27 -7.23
CA TRP A 59 1.68 -5.80 -8.09
C TRP A 59 2.91 -6.69 -7.94
N HIS A 60 3.60 -6.93 -9.05
CA HIS A 60 4.99 -7.36 -9.07
C HIS A 60 5.88 -6.34 -8.34
N HIS A 61 6.95 -6.83 -7.73
CA HIS A 61 7.91 -5.98 -7.05
C HIS A 61 8.71 -5.12 -8.04
N ILE A 62 9.47 -5.74 -8.95
CA ILE A 62 10.35 -5.08 -9.92
C ILE A 62 10.22 -5.77 -11.29
N VAL A 63 9.64 -5.05 -12.26
CA VAL A 63 9.62 -5.45 -13.67
C VAL A 63 10.69 -4.66 -14.42
N GLY A 64 11.62 -5.36 -15.06
CA GLY A 64 12.74 -4.78 -15.80
C GLY A 64 13.99 -5.64 -15.70
N PRO A 65 15.06 -5.35 -16.47
CA PRO A 65 16.24 -6.20 -16.51
C PRO A 65 17.18 -6.03 -15.29
N GLN A 66 17.14 -4.89 -14.60
CA GLN A 66 17.95 -4.65 -13.40
C GLN A 66 17.21 -5.08 -12.14
N SER A 67 17.82 -5.98 -11.36
CA SER A 67 17.29 -6.46 -10.07
C SER A 67 15.85 -6.98 -10.16
N ALA A 68 15.52 -7.64 -11.28
CA ALA A 68 14.18 -8.13 -11.57
C ALA A 68 13.64 -9.01 -10.43
N ASP A 69 12.41 -8.75 -10.02
CA ASP A 69 11.68 -9.55 -9.06
C ASP A 69 10.19 -9.51 -9.41
N LEU A 70 9.71 -10.60 -10.01
CA LEU A 70 8.31 -10.76 -10.39
C LEU A 70 7.46 -11.30 -9.23
N GLY A 71 8.01 -11.43 -8.01
CA GLY A 71 7.22 -11.82 -6.85
C GLY A 71 6.19 -10.75 -6.47
N LEU A 72 5.07 -11.19 -5.88
CA LEU A 72 4.04 -10.31 -5.33
C LEU A 72 4.41 -9.87 -3.92
N TRP A 73 5.51 -9.12 -3.82
CA TRP A 73 6.10 -8.75 -2.54
C TRP A 73 5.15 -7.88 -1.71
N SER A 74 4.82 -8.35 -0.49
CA SER A 74 3.83 -7.73 0.40
C SER A 74 4.21 -6.30 0.77
N THR A 75 5.47 -6.08 1.17
CA THR A 75 5.98 -4.75 1.50
C THR A 75 5.94 -3.81 0.30
N GLY A 76 6.33 -4.28 -0.90
CA GLY A 76 6.25 -3.49 -2.14
C GLY A 76 4.81 -3.08 -2.49
N ASN A 77 3.84 -3.98 -2.30
CA ASN A 77 2.41 -3.68 -2.45
C ASN A 77 1.93 -2.67 -1.39
N GLY A 78 2.39 -2.81 -0.15
CA GLY A 78 2.17 -1.83 0.92
C GLY A 78 2.69 -0.43 0.54
N TRP A 79 3.90 -0.34 0.00
CA TRP A 79 4.48 0.91 -0.48
C TRP A 79 3.64 1.54 -1.59
N ALA A 80 3.20 0.74 -2.56
CA ALA A 80 2.33 1.20 -3.65
C ALA A 80 1.02 1.78 -3.12
N ALA A 81 0.29 1.02 -2.29
CA ALA A 81 -0.99 1.45 -1.75
C ALA A 81 -0.87 2.68 -0.83
N ALA A 82 0.10 2.70 0.08
CA ALA A 82 0.29 3.82 1.00
C ALA A 82 0.81 5.09 0.30
N GLY A 83 1.64 4.92 -0.74
CA GLY A 83 2.12 6.02 -1.57
C GLY A 83 0.98 6.66 -2.35
N MET A 84 0.18 5.86 -3.06
CA MET A 84 -1.02 6.34 -3.76
C MET A 84 -2.02 6.99 -2.80
N THR A 85 -2.18 6.48 -1.57
CA THR A 85 -3.03 7.12 -0.55
C THR A 85 -2.59 8.54 -0.23
N ARG A 86 -1.27 8.80 -0.15
CA ARG A 86 -0.74 10.16 0.09
C ARG A 86 -0.96 11.09 -1.10
N VAL A 87 -0.81 10.58 -2.32
CA VAL A 87 -1.12 11.36 -3.54
C VAL A 87 -2.61 11.69 -3.58
N LEU A 88 -3.48 10.71 -3.33
CA LEU A 88 -4.94 10.87 -3.28
C LEU A 88 -5.35 12.00 -2.33
N VAL A 89 -4.91 11.93 -1.06
CA VAL A 89 -5.20 12.97 -0.05
C VAL A 89 -4.71 14.34 -0.50
N THR A 90 -3.54 14.40 -1.16
CA THR A 90 -3.02 15.67 -1.67
C THR A 90 -3.90 16.24 -2.78
N VAL A 91 -4.35 15.41 -3.74
CA VAL A 91 -5.27 15.84 -4.79
C VAL A 91 -6.62 16.28 -4.20
N MET A 92 -7.15 15.57 -3.21
CA MET A 92 -8.43 15.89 -2.56
C MET A 92 -8.43 17.24 -1.84
N HIS A 93 -7.28 17.67 -1.31
CA HIS A 93 -7.22 18.83 -0.39
C HIS A 93 -6.37 19.99 -0.89
N ALA A 94 -5.52 19.83 -1.91
CA ALA A 94 -4.72 20.93 -2.44
C ALA A 94 -5.61 21.93 -3.18
N PRO A 95 -5.65 23.23 -2.79
CA PRO A 95 -6.50 24.22 -3.46
C PRO A 95 -6.24 24.34 -4.96
N ILE A 96 -5.00 24.10 -5.39
CA ILE A 96 -4.59 24.14 -6.80
C ILE A 96 -5.26 23.04 -7.66
N ALA A 97 -5.75 21.96 -7.04
CA ALA A 97 -6.48 20.90 -7.72
C ALA A 97 -7.96 21.27 -7.98
N ASN A 98 -8.55 22.16 -7.17
CA ASN A 98 -9.99 22.47 -7.24
C ASN A 98 -10.43 23.09 -8.58
N SER A 99 -9.52 23.74 -9.29
CA SER A 99 -9.78 24.38 -10.57
C SER A 99 -9.39 23.53 -11.78
N THR A 100 -8.96 22.28 -11.58
CA THR A 100 -8.51 21.41 -12.69
C THR A 100 -9.60 20.44 -13.11
N GLY A 101 -9.69 20.14 -14.42
CA GLY A 101 -10.65 19.17 -14.95
C GLY A 101 -10.27 17.71 -14.69
N TRP A 102 -8.99 17.41 -14.40
CA TRP A 102 -8.48 16.05 -14.21
C TRP A 102 -8.62 15.53 -12.77
N ALA A 103 -8.75 16.42 -11.77
CA ALA A 103 -8.74 16.03 -10.36
C ALA A 103 -9.83 15.01 -9.98
N PRO A 104 -11.10 15.13 -10.46
CA PRO A 104 -12.12 14.13 -10.17
C PRO A 104 -11.77 12.73 -10.68
N ALA A 105 -11.19 12.63 -11.89
CA ALA A 105 -10.73 11.36 -12.44
C ALA A 105 -9.57 10.79 -11.62
N ALA A 106 -8.59 11.63 -11.26
CA ALA A 106 -7.46 11.22 -10.42
C ALA A 106 -7.90 10.67 -9.06
N ILE A 107 -8.90 11.30 -8.41
CA ILE A 107 -9.47 10.82 -7.14
C ILE A 107 -10.11 9.44 -7.32
N SER A 108 -10.93 9.27 -8.36
CA SER A 108 -11.57 7.99 -8.69
C SER A 108 -10.54 6.90 -8.97
N ASP A 109 -9.57 7.18 -9.83
CA ASP A 109 -8.56 6.25 -10.29
C ASP A 109 -7.64 5.81 -9.15
N LEU A 110 -7.09 6.76 -8.37
CA LEU A 110 -6.25 6.44 -7.21
C LEU A 110 -7.03 5.61 -6.18
N THR A 111 -8.29 5.93 -5.92
CA THR A 111 -9.14 5.16 -5.00
C THR A 111 -9.32 3.72 -5.49
N ALA A 112 -9.59 3.54 -6.78
CA ALA A 112 -9.74 2.22 -7.39
C ALA A 112 -8.43 1.41 -7.36
N TRP A 113 -7.29 2.03 -7.69
CA TRP A 113 -5.99 1.34 -7.69
C TRP A 113 -5.52 0.94 -6.30
N ILE A 114 -5.76 1.78 -5.28
CA ILE A 114 -5.50 1.40 -3.88
C ILE A 114 -6.39 0.23 -3.48
N LYS A 115 -7.67 0.27 -3.86
CA LYS A 115 -8.64 -0.79 -3.57
C LYS A 115 -8.25 -2.13 -4.17
N GLU A 116 -7.76 -2.15 -5.42
CA GLU A 116 -7.26 -3.36 -6.07
C GLU A 116 -6.16 -4.04 -5.25
N ILE A 117 -5.17 -3.28 -4.77
CA ILE A 117 -4.06 -3.83 -3.96
C ILE A 117 -4.60 -4.39 -2.64
N ILE A 118 -5.48 -3.64 -1.97
CA ILE A 118 -6.06 -4.05 -0.68
C ILE A 118 -6.92 -5.30 -0.85
N ASP A 119 -7.77 -5.36 -1.87
CA ASP A 119 -8.60 -6.54 -2.12
C ASP A 119 -7.75 -7.76 -2.53
N GLY A 120 -6.66 -7.53 -3.28
CA GLY A 120 -5.66 -8.54 -3.58
C GLY A 120 -4.95 -9.09 -2.34
N ALA A 121 -4.53 -8.22 -1.43
CA ALA A 121 -3.94 -8.61 -0.15
C ALA A 121 -4.94 -9.36 0.75
N ARG A 122 -6.19 -8.91 0.80
CA ARG A 122 -7.28 -9.57 1.56
C ARG A 122 -7.59 -10.98 1.06
N ALA A 123 -7.47 -11.21 -0.25
CA ALA A 123 -7.68 -12.51 -0.87
C ALA A 123 -6.44 -13.44 -0.80
N SER A 124 -5.31 -12.94 -0.29
CA SER A 124 -4.06 -13.70 -0.25
C SER A 124 -3.98 -14.62 0.97
N PRO A 125 -3.32 -15.79 0.87
CA PRO A 125 -3.09 -16.67 2.01
C PRO A 125 -2.30 -15.98 3.12
N LEU A 126 -2.67 -16.28 4.36
CA LEU A 126 -1.95 -15.84 5.55
C LEU A 126 -1.00 -16.92 6.05
N ASP A 127 0.00 -16.51 6.82
CA ASP A 127 0.84 -17.37 7.64
C ASP A 127 0.75 -16.90 9.09
N ASN A 128 0.20 -17.73 9.97
CA ASN A 128 -0.05 -17.41 11.38
C ASN A 128 -0.81 -16.08 11.60
N GLY A 129 -1.67 -15.72 10.64
CA GLY A 129 -2.47 -14.49 10.69
C GLY A 129 -1.75 -13.23 10.19
N LEU A 130 -0.52 -13.34 9.69
CA LEU A 130 0.18 -12.28 8.97
C LEU A 130 0.06 -12.49 7.45
N LEU A 131 0.14 -11.41 6.68
CA LEU A 131 0.43 -11.51 5.24
C LEU A 131 1.83 -12.09 5.06
N ARG A 132 1.99 -12.87 3.98
CA ARG A 132 3.26 -13.49 3.61
C ARG A 132 4.16 -12.50 2.90
N ASN A 133 5.47 -12.66 3.04
CA ASN A 133 6.48 -11.85 2.38
C ASN A 133 6.25 -11.75 0.87
N TYR A 134 6.01 -12.88 0.21
CA TYR A 134 5.35 -12.91 -1.10
C TYR A 134 3.92 -13.37 -0.91
N LEU A 135 2.96 -12.53 -1.32
CA LEU A 135 1.54 -12.67 -0.97
C LEU A 135 0.95 -14.02 -1.40
N ASP A 136 1.48 -14.65 -2.44
CA ASP A 136 1.01 -15.90 -3.03
C ASP A 136 1.90 -17.12 -2.73
N ASP A 137 3.06 -16.93 -2.08
CA ASP A 137 4.02 -18.02 -1.86
C ASP A 137 3.71 -18.79 -0.57
N THR A 138 3.04 -19.94 -0.72
CA THR A 138 2.73 -20.85 0.39
C THR A 138 3.74 -21.99 0.57
N ASP A 139 4.67 -22.14 -0.38
CA ASP A 139 5.38 -23.40 -0.57
C ASP A 139 6.88 -23.27 -0.31
N SER A 140 7.41 -22.04 -0.25
CA SER A 140 8.82 -21.78 -0.04
C SER A 140 9.13 -21.16 1.33
N ALA A 141 10.41 -21.22 1.72
CA ALA A 141 10.89 -20.58 2.93
C ALA A 141 10.91 -19.04 2.85
N VAL A 142 10.91 -18.44 1.65
CA VAL A 142 10.82 -16.98 1.50
C VAL A 142 9.38 -16.46 1.66
N GLY A 143 8.37 -17.32 1.60
CA GLY A 143 6.95 -16.99 1.75
C GLY A 143 6.44 -16.90 3.20
N PHE A 144 7.32 -16.68 4.18
CA PHE A 144 6.95 -16.60 5.60
C PHE A 144 6.06 -15.39 5.89
N GLY A 145 5.22 -15.49 6.93
CA GLY A 145 4.40 -14.38 7.43
C GLY A 145 5.27 -13.25 7.99
N GLU A 146 5.06 -12.01 7.53
CA GLU A 146 5.92 -10.88 7.85
C GLU A 146 5.15 -9.65 8.34
N THR A 147 5.80 -8.85 9.20
CA THR A 147 5.13 -7.76 9.92
C THR A 147 5.04 -6.43 9.16
N SER A 148 5.97 -6.17 8.25
CA SER A 148 6.11 -4.89 7.54
C SER A 148 4.94 -4.63 6.59
N GLY A 149 4.77 -5.47 5.56
CA GLY A 149 3.68 -5.32 4.60
C GLY A 149 2.31 -5.52 5.23
N SER A 150 2.20 -6.47 6.18
CA SER A 150 1.02 -6.62 7.05
C SER A 150 0.62 -5.31 7.74
N ALA A 151 1.56 -4.63 8.42
CA ALA A 151 1.28 -3.39 9.12
C ALA A 151 0.94 -2.25 8.16
N LEU A 152 1.68 -2.11 7.06
CA LEU A 152 1.48 -1.02 6.11
C LEU A 152 0.14 -1.14 5.38
N LEU A 153 -0.23 -2.33 4.89
CA LEU A 153 -1.50 -2.56 4.21
C LEU A 153 -2.70 -2.41 5.16
N ALA A 154 -2.59 -2.88 6.41
CA ALA A 154 -3.63 -2.61 7.41
C ALA A 154 -3.76 -1.11 7.71
N SER A 155 -2.65 -0.35 7.73
CA SER A 155 -2.69 1.11 7.91
C SER A 155 -3.45 1.83 6.78
N VAL A 156 -3.28 1.36 5.53
CA VAL A 156 -3.98 1.90 4.36
C VAL A 156 -5.49 1.68 4.49
N VAL A 157 -5.93 0.51 4.95
CA VAL A 157 -7.35 0.26 5.20
C VAL A 157 -7.94 1.30 6.15
N TYR A 158 -7.33 1.54 7.30
CA TYR A 158 -7.85 2.52 8.25
C TYR A 158 -7.89 3.95 7.68
N ARG A 159 -6.97 4.30 6.78
CA ARG A 159 -7.03 5.59 6.05
C ARG A 159 -8.18 5.60 5.04
N MET A 160 -8.30 4.56 4.23
CA MET A 160 -9.25 4.53 3.11
C MET A 160 -10.71 4.43 3.56
N VAL A 161 -11.01 3.78 4.69
CA VAL A 161 -12.38 3.79 5.25
C VAL A 161 -12.85 5.19 5.66
N ILE A 162 -11.91 6.11 5.95
CA ILE A 162 -12.21 7.53 6.25
C ILE A 162 -12.29 8.34 4.95
N LEU A 163 -11.34 8.15 4.04
CA LEU A 163 -11.18 8.96 2.83
C LEU A 163 -12.19 8.63 1.73
N ALA A 164 -12.56 7.35 1.61
CA ALA A 164 -13.42 6.82 0.55
C ALA A 164 -14.41 5.77 1.12
N PRO A 165 -15.33 6.17 2.03
CA PRO A 165 -16.20 5.24 2.76
C PRO A 165 -17.18 4.48 1.87
N THR A 166 -17.47 4.97 0.66
CA THR A 166 -18.32 4.28 -0.33
C THR A 166 -17.60 3.08 -0.93
N GLU A 167 -16.33 3.24 -1.30
CA GLU A 167 -15.49 2.22 -1.94
C GLU A 167 -14.84 1.28 -0.91
N PHE A 168 -14.65 1.78 0.31
CA PHE A 168 -14.15 1.06 1.49
C PHE A 168 -15.17 1.07 2.64
N PRO A 169 -16.32 0.37 2.52
CA PRO A 169 -17.28 0.29 3.62
C PRO A 169 -16.63 -0.27 4.89
N ALA A 170 -16.69 0.47 5.99
CA ALA A 170 -16.02 0.10 7.24
C ALA A 170 -16.39 -1.31 7.72
N ALA A 171 -17.66 -1.70 7.57
CA ALA A 171 -18.15 -3.04 7.94
C ALA A 171 -17.46 -4.20 7.20
N ILE A 172 -16.84 -3.94 6.05
CA ILE A 172 -16.14 -4.95 5.23
C ILE A 172 -14.63 -4.92 5.49
N TYR A 173 -14.03 -3.72 5.59
CA TYR A 173 -12.57 -3.57 5.61
C TYR A 173 -11.98 -3.51 7.02
N VAL A 174 -12.65 -2.83 7.97
CA VAL A 174 -12.15 -2.69 9.34
C VAL A 174 -11.91 -4.05 10.01
N PRO A 175 -12.81 -5.06 9.92
CA PRO A 175 -12.56 -6.36 10.54
C PRO A 175 -11.26 -7.05 10.07
N TRP A 176 -10.90 -6.90 8.79
CA TRP A 176 -9.66 -7.46 8.26
C TRP A 176 -8.42 -6.73 8.81
N ALA A 177 -8.46 -5.39 8.84
CA ALA A 177 -7.38 -4.59 9.41
C ALA A 177 -7.23 -4.78 10.93
N ASP A 178 -8.33 -4.99 11.65
CA ASP A 178 -8.33 -5.29 13.09
C ASP A 178 -7.74 -6.68 13.38
N ALA A 179 -8.06 -7.67 12.54
CA ALA A 179 -7.48 -9.01 12.65
C ALA A 179 -5.95 -8.96 12.50
N LEU A 180 -5.45 -8.30 11.44
CA LEU A 180 -4.01 -8.09 11.24
C LEU A 180 -3.38 -7.31 12.40
N ARG A 181 -3.97 -6.17 12.80
CA ARG A 181 -3.47 -5.35 13.91
C ARG A 181 -3.38 -6.15 15.22
N SER A 182 -4.36 -7.01 15.50
CA SER A 182 -4.39 -7.86 16.69
C SER A 182 -3.30 -8.93 16.68
N VAL A 183 -2.96 -9.48 15.51
CA VAL A 183 -1.82 -10.40 15.35
C VAL A 183 -0.52 -9.62 15.50
N LEU A 184 -0.36 -8.51 14.77
CA LEU A 184 0.82 -7.65 14.79
C LEU A 184 1.18 -7.15 16.21
N ALA A 185 0.19 -6.85 17.06
CA ALA A 185 0.43 -6.49 18.45
C ALA A 185 1.20 -7.55 19.24
N LYS A 186 1.07 -8.83 18.88
CA LYS A 186 1.79 -9.96 19.50
C LYS A 186 3.20 -10.15 18.93
N HIS A 187 3.50 -9.50 17.81
CA HIS A 187 4.78 -9.53 17.11
C HIS A 187 5.72 -8.39 17.52
N VAL A 188 5.33 -7.58 18.51
CA VAL A 188 6.16 -6.53 19.09
C VAL A 188 6.74 -7.03 20.41
N SER A 189 8.06 -7.09 20.50
CA SER A 189 8.76 -7.48 21.72
C SER A 189 8.58 -6.44 22.83
N ARG A 190 8.99 -6.80 24.06
CA ARG A 190 9.02 -5.87 25.20
C ARG A 190 9.86 -4.60 24.92
N ASP A 191 10.89 -4.73 24.09
CA ASP A 191 11.78 -3.62 23.71
C ASP A 191 11.23 -2.81 22.53
N GLY A 192 9.99 -3.10 22.09
CA GLY A 192 9.36 -2.42 20.96
C GLY A 192 9.84 -2.91 19.59
N ILE A 193 10.42 -4.11 19.51
CA ILE A 193 10.93 -4.67 18.25
C ILE A 193 9.84 -5.46 17.55
N ALA A 194 9.38 -4.99 16.39
CA ALA A 194 8.49 -5.74 15.52
C ALA A 194 9.26 -6.81 14.70
N ALA A 195 8.80 -8.05 14.75
CA ALA A 195 9.39 -9.19 14.03
C ALA A 195 8.37 -10.31 13.79
N PRO A 196 8.52 -11.16 12.75
CA PRO A 196 9.60 -11.17 11.77
C PRO A 196 9.44 -10.10 10.68
N ALA A 197 10.54 -9.45 10.31
CA ALA A 197 10.61 -8.52 9.20
C ALA A 197 11.38 -9.12 8.01
N VAL A 198 11.10 -8.60 6.82
CA VAL A 198 11.85 -8.94 5.60
C VAL A 198 13.20 -8.22 5.60
N ASN A 199 14.22 -8.82 4.99
CA ASN A 199 15.49 -8.16 4.67
C ASN A 199 15.29 -7.19 3.47
N PRO A 200 15.27 -5.86 3.66
CA PRO A 200 15.00 -4.93 2.57
C PRO A 200 16.16 -4.86 1.54
N LEU A 201 17.35 -5.32 1.92
CA LEU A 201 18.52 -5.35 1.03
C LEU A 201 18.66 -6.70 0.29
N SER A 202 17.86 -7.69 0.68
CA SER A 202 17.87 -9.04 0.07
C SER A 202 16.48 -9.68 0.24
N TRP A 203 15.52 -9.23 -0.56
CA TRP A 203 14.11 -9.67 -0.50
C TRP A 203 13.88 -11.16 -0.83
N LEU A 204 14.92 -11.86 -1.31
CA LEU A 204 14.93 -13.32 -1.53
C LEU A 204 15.62 -14.09 -0.39
N ASP A 205 16.05 -13.42 0.67
CA ASP A 205 16.61 -14.06 1.86
C ASP A 205 15.51 -14.83 2.59
N PRO A 206 15.62 -16.17 2.72
CA PRO A 206 14.63 -16.97 3.44
C PRO A 206 14.71 -16.78 4.95
N THR A 207 15.71 -16.04 5.46
CA THR A 207 15.91 -15.82 6.88
C THR A 207 15.19 -14.56 7.33
N PRO A 208 14.13 -14.69 8.15
CA PRO A 208 13.43 -13.51 8.66
C PRO A 208 14.30 -12.72 9.62
N TRP A 209 14.23 -11.40 9.53
CA TRP A 209 14.90 -10.52 10.48
C TRP A 209 14.11 -10.44 11.78
N ILE A 210 14.78 -10.79 12.88
CA ILE A 210 14.20 -10.83 14.24
C ILE A 210 14.65 -9.67 15.13
N THR A 211 15.63 -8.88 14.67
CA THR A 211 16.15 -7.70 15.37
C THR A 211 15.43 -6.40 14.98
N GLY A 212 14.40 -6.50 14.13
CA GLY A 212 13.64 -5.38 13.60
C GLY A 212 14.24 -4.79 12.32
N SER A 213 13.37 -4.13 11.56
CA SER A 213 13.72 -3.35 10.37
C SER A 213 13.32 -1.89 10.61
N PRO A 214 14.19 -0.89 10.40
CA PRO A 214 13.80 0.52 10.55
C PRO A 214 12.55 0.89 9.75
N GLU A 215 12.41 0.30 8.56
CA GLU A 215 11.23 0.44 7.71
C GLU A 215 9.99 -0.18 8.34
N GLY A 216 10.06 -1.47 8.71
CA GLY A 216 8.94 -2.18 9.33
C GLY A 216 8.46 -1.51 10.62
N GLN A 217 9.39 -1.01 11.43
CA GLN A 217 9.08 -0.30 12.68
C GLN A 217 8.29 0.97 12.45
N ASN A 218 8.63 1.73 11.40
CA ASN A 218 7.86 2.92 11.01
C ASN A 218 6.42 2.54 10.61
N PHE A 219 6.20 1.39 9.99
CA PHE A 219 4.85 0.98 9.58
C PHE A 219 3.92 0.69 10.74
N PHE A 220 4.44 0.24 11.89
CA PHE A 220 3.63 0.13 13.10
C PHE A 220 3.16 1.50 13.59
N VAL A 221 4.02 2.54 13.50
CA VAL A 221 3.62 3.91 13.83
C VAL A 221 2.51 4.38 12.90
N LEU A 222 2.64 4.12 11.59
CA LEU A 222 1.60 4.46 10.60
C LEU A 222 0.29 3.71 10.87
N LEU A 223 0.38 2.41 11.18
CA LEU A 223 -0.76 1.56 11.53
C LEU A 223 -1.55 2.12 12.71
N TYR A 224 -0.88 2.38 13.84
CA TYR A 224 -1.56 2.85 15.04
C TYR A 224 -2.03 4.31 14.92
N ALA A 225 -1.32 5.15 14.17
CA ALA A 225 -1.80 6.50 13.85
C ALA A 225 -3.08 6.45 12.98
N ALA A 226 -3.13 5.59 11.97
CA ALA A 226 -4.30 5.43 11.12
C ALA A 226 -5.49 4.83 11.89
N TRP A 227 -5.24 3.80 12.72
CA TRP A 227 -6.27 3.22 13.58
C TRP A 227 -6.84 4.23 14.57
N ARG A 228 -5.99 5.02 15.23
CA ARG A 228 -6.43 6.12 16.12
C ARG A 228 -7.36 7.08 15.38
N ASP A 229 -6.98 7.50 14.18
CA ASP A 229 -7.78 8.45 13.40
C ASP A 229 -9.12 7.82 12.97
N CYS A 230 -9.16 6.50 12.71
CA CYS A 230 -10.40 5.75 12.45
C CYS A 230 -11.31 5.65 13.69
N ILE A 231 -10.74 5.57 14.90
CA ILE A 231 -11.52 5.64 16.14
C ILE A 231 -12.12 7.03 16.29
N PHE A 232 -11.33 8.09 16.06
CA PHE A 232 -11.80 9.46 16.16
C PHE A 232 -12.88 9.82 15.13
N SER A 233 -12.91 9.15 13.97
CA SER A 233 -14.01 9.29 13.01
C SER A 233 -15.26 8.48 13.37
N GLY A 234 -15.22 7.68 14.44
CA GLY A 234 -16.33 6.81 14.87
C GLY A 234 -16.50 5.54 14.02
N LEU A 235 -15.55 5.24 13.12
CA LEU A 235 -15.60 4.09 12.23
C LEU A 235 -14.94 2.83 12.82
N CYS A 236 -14.01 3.01 13.77
CA CYS A 236 -13.33 1.93 14.48
C CYS A 236 -13.67 1.96 15.98
N LYS A 237 -13.43 0.84 16.67
CA LYS A 237 -13.61 0.70 18.13
C LYS A 237 -12.28 0.35 18.81
N HIS A 238 -12.22 0.68 20.11
CA HIS A 238 -11.13 0.29 21.00
C HIS A 238 -11.16 -1.20 21.31
#